data_AF-A0A2L1UYH3-F1
#
_entry.id   AF-A0A2L1UYH3-F1
#
_cell.length_a   1.000
_cell.length_b   1.000
_cell.length_c   1.000
_cell.angle_alpha   90.00
_cell.angle_beta   90.00
_cell.angle_gamma   90.00
#
_symmetry.space_group_name_H-M   'P 1'
#
loop_
_entity.id
_entity.type
_entity.pdbx_description
1 polymer ?
#
loop_
_entity_poly.entity_id
_entity_poly.type
_entity_poly.pdbx_seq_one_letter_code
_entity_poly.pdbx_strand_id
1 'polypeptide(L)'
;MHSIFLIKNIKDNILVTSEPKSGKEICIMTSHYLVVGGTGMLSGVVKELIKRGNVVSIVSRGDEKFRKLIEVLGTKNLHHLSCDYHDIENLKIQLKNHTENIGFFDFSLCWVHEPSEMNVCSVAVEFTKNSLWHIVGSSLADPSKPEGISHRLSFFRKNHPNIEYRVIILGFVIDSRLNFNKSRWLSNLEISDGINVALKNDITVNIIGTTVPWSLRPGF
;
A
#
# COMPACT_ATOMS: atom_id res chain seq x y z
N MET A 1 68.75 -3.38 17.72
CA MET A 1 68.19 -4.76 17.74
C MET A 1 67.13 -4.79 18.83
N HIS A 2 65.92 -5.30 18.51
CA HIS A 2 64.67 -5.34 19.30
C HIS A 2 63.70 -4.15 19.15
N SER A 3 62.81 -4.30 18.15
CA SER A 3 61.32 -4.26 18.19
C SER A 3 60.64 -3.43 19.29
N ILE A 4 59.86 -2.37 18.98
CA ILE A 4 58.50 -2.25 18.39
C ILE A 4 57.48 -1.82 19.45
N PHE A 5 56.90 -0.64 19.18
CA PHE A 5 55.63 -0.03 19.64
C PHE A 5 55.36 0.17 21.14
N LEU A 6 55.61 1.40 21.60
CA LEU A 6 54.90 2.03 22.72
C LEU A 6 54.10 3.24 22.23
N ILE A 7 52.81 3.21 22.55
CA ILE A 7 51.80 4.25 22.32
C ILE A 7 52.14 5.50 23.15
N LYS A 8 52.09 6.69 22.53
CA LYS A 8 51.65 7.91 23.22
C LYS A 8 51.39 9.08 22.26
N ASN A 9 50.23 9.70 22.51
CA ASN A 9 49.88 11.13 22.42
C ASN A 9 48.80 11.48 21.40
N ILE A 10 47.82 12.35 21.65
CA ILE A 10 47.36 13.15 22.82
C ILE A 10 45.99 13.70 22.34
N LYS A 11 44.96 13.68 23.20
CA LYS A 11 43.97 14.77 23.47
C LYS A 11 42.73 14.21 24.18
N ASP A 12 42.82 14.29 25.50
CA ASP A 12 41.85 14.90 26.40
C ASP A 12 40.39 14.41 26.43
N ASN A 13 40.14 13.65 27.49
CA ASN A 13 39.11 13.86 28.51
C ASN A 13 37.62 13.70 28.15
N ILE A 14 37.16 12.51 28.55
CA ILE A 14 35.89 12.23 29.24
C ILE A 14 35.34 13.46 29.98
N LEU A 15 34.10 13.84 29.64
CA LEU A 15 33.15 14.42 30.58
C LEU A 15 31.80 13.70 30.50
N VAL A 16 31.36 13.37 31.70
CA VAL A 16 30.12 12.72 32.09
C VAL A 16 28.93 13.69 31.93
N THR A 17 27.79 13.13 31.51
CA THR A 17 26.40 13.62 31.61
C THR A 17 26.05 15.03 31.10
N SER A 18 25.18 15.08 30.10
CA SER A 18 24.06 16.02 30.09
C SER A 18 22.80 15.29 29.60
N GLU A 19 21.83 15.14 30.49
CA GLU A 19 20.45 14.79 30.14
C GLU A 19 19.95 15.72 29.03
N PRO A 20 19.22 15.23 28.01
CA PRO A 20 18.55 16.12 27.09
C PRO A 20 17.40 16.83 27.83
N LYS A 21 17.66 18.07 28.23
CA LYS A 21 16.60 19.03 28.60
C LYS A 21 15.77 19.36 27.38
N SER A 22 14.46 19.45 27.61
CA SER A 22 13.40 19.71 26.64
C SER A 22 13.07 18.49 25.77
N GLY A 23 12.11 17.68 26.25
CA GLY A 23 11.36 16.79 25.40
C GLY A 23 10.63 17.60 24.35
N LYS A 24 11.22 17.74 23.16
CA LYS A 24 10.39 17.79 21.96
C LYS A 24 9.72 16.44 21.91
N GLU A 25 8.43 16.40 22.21
CA GLU A 25 7.58 15.34 21.67
C GLU A 25 7.96 15.22 20.19
N ILE A 26 8.54 14.08 19.82
CA ILE A 26 8.49 13.67 18.43
C ILE A 26 7.00 13.49 18.19
N CYS A 27 6.35 14.52 17.68
CA CYS A 27 5.00 14.41 17.17
C CYS A 27 5.12 13.43 16.01
N ILE A 28 4.93 12.15 16.29
CA ILE A 28 4.78 11.13 15.27
C ILE A 28 3.52 11.57 14.55
N MET A 29 3.69 12.27 13.43
CA MET A 29 2.55 12.63 12.59
C MET A 29 1.91 11.32 12.18
N THR A 30 0.78 10.99 12.79
CA THR A 30 0.03 9.80 12.47
C THR A 30 -0.52 9.98 11.06
N SER A 31 0.07 9.29 10.08
CA SER A 31 -0.46 9.32 8.74
C SER A 31 -1.81 8.61 8.69
N HIS A 32 -2.69 9.07 7.81
CA HIS A 32 -4.01 8.51 7.60
C HIS A 32 -4.10 7.90 6.21
N TYR A 33 -4.41 6.61 6.13
CA TYR A 33 -4.43 5.87 4.86
C TYR A 33 -5.80 5.27 4.57
N LEU A 34 -6.24 5.38 3.31
CA LEU A 34 -7.44 4.69 2.82
C LEU A 34 -7.05 3.37 2.19
N VAL A 35 -7.79 2.30 2.47
CA VAL A 35 -7.67 1.00 1.80
C VAL A 35 -9.03 0.52 1.31
N VAL A 36 -9.23 0.52 -0.01
CA VAL A 36 -10.44 -0.05 -0.62
C VAL A 36 -10.22 -1.55 -0.84
N GLY A 37 -11.07 -2.39 -0.24
CA GLY A 37 -10.92 -3.85 -0.26
C GLY A 37 -10.04 -4.41 0.87
N GLY A 38 -9.78 -3.63 1.93
CA GLY A 38 -8.83 -3.92 3.01
C GLY A 38 -9.12 -5.16 3.87
N THR A 39 -10.36 -5.66 3.91
CA THR A 39 -10.78 -6.75 4.81
C THR A 39 -10.46 -8.16 4.29
N GLY A 40 -10.03 -8.30 3.04
CA GLY A 40 -9.74 -9.58 2.40
C GLY A 40 -8.24 -9.84 2.23
N MET A 41 -7.84 -10.02 0.97
CA MET A 41 -6.46 -10.34 0.58
C MET A 41 -5.46 -9.21 0.92
N LEU A 42 -5.93 -7.99 1.22
CA LEU A 42 -5.12 -6.86 1.71
C LEU A 42 -4.98 -6.78 3.23
N SER A 43 -5.57 -7.71 3.98
CA SER A 43 -5.51 -7.65 5.45
C SER A 43 -4.08 -7.68 6.00
N GLY A 44 -3.13 -8.32 5.30
CA GLY A 44 -1.70 -8.27 5.65
C GLY A 44 -1.09 -6.88 5.51
N VAL A 45 -1.47 -6.13 4.47
CA VAL A 45 -1.05 -4.72 4.27
C VAL A 45 -1.62 -3.84 5.37
N VAL A 46 -2.91 -3.97 5.67
CA VAL A 46 -3.56 -3.22 6.76
C VAL A 46 -2.84 -3.45 8.09
N LYS A 47 -2.55 -4.71 8.43
CA LYS A 47 -1.83 -5.06 9.67
C LYS A 47 -0.48 -4.35 9.75
N GLU A 48 0.29 -4.32 8.66
CA GLU A 48 1.59 -3.67 8.61
C GLU A 48 1.49 -2.15 8.74
N LEU A 49 0.49 -1.52 8.11
CA LEU A 49 0.23 -0.08 8.24
C LEU A 49 -0.13 0.31 9.69
N ILE A 50 -1.02 -0.46 10.33
CA ILE A 50 -1.39 -0.27 11.74
C ILE A 50 -0.18 -0.47 12.66
N LYS A 51 0.64 -1.51 12.43
CA LYS A 51 1.84 -1.80 13.22
C LYS A 51 2.86 -0.65 13.20
N ARG A 52 2.88 0.14 12.12
CA ARG A 52 3.72 1.34 11.98
C ARG A 52 3.15 2.57 12.69
N GLY A 53 2.01 2.45 13.39
CA GLY A 53 1.38 3.54 14.14
C GLY A 53 0.45 4.43 13.31
N ASN A 54 0.11 4.03 12.08
CA ASN A 54 -0.77 4.82 11.21
C ASN A 54 -2.24 4.63 11.57
N VAL A 55 -3.06 5.59 11.14
CA VAL A 55 -4.51 5.48 11.06
C VAL A 55 -4.87 4.87 9.71
N VAL A 56 -5.72 3.84 9.70
CA VAL A 56 -6.17 3.17 8.48
C VAL A 56 -7.69 3.19 8.44
N SER A 57 -8.24 3.61 7.31
CA SER A 57 -9.67 3.56 7.02
C SER A 57 -9.92 2.57 5.90
N ILE A 58 -10.81 1.61 6.12
CA ILE A 58 -11.13 0.58 5.13
C ILE A 58 -12.51 0.85 4.54
N VAL A 59 -12.58 0.84 3.21
CA VAL A 59 -13.85 0.70 2.48
C VAL A 59 -14.06 -0.77 2.18
N SER A 60 -15.13 -1.36 2.71
CA SER A 60 -15.56 -2.71 2.35
C SER A 60 -17.03 -2.93 2.65
N ARG A 61 -17.64 -3.83 1.87
CA ARG A 61 -19.03 -4.28 2.10
C ARG A 61 -19.12 -5.13 3.37
N GLY A 62 -20.05 -4.74 4.23
CA GLY A 62 -20.42 -5.51 5.41
C GLY A 62 -19.35 -5.51 6.51
N ASP A 63 -19.80 -5.83 7.71
CA ASP A 63 -19.01 -5.58 8.92
C ASP A 63 -18.28 -6.83 9.43
N GLU A 64 -18.68 -8.04 9.01
CA GLU A 64 -18.20 -9.27 9.65
C GLU A 64 -16.67 -9.44 9.52
N LYS A 65 -16.13 -9.28 8.31
CA LYS A 65 -14.68 -9.39 8.07
C LYS A 65 -13.91 -8.25 8.73
N PHE A 66 -14.50 -7.06 8.79
CA PHE A 66 -13.93 -5.92 9.51
C PHE A 66 -13.85 -6.21 11.02
N ARG A 67 -14.93 -6.72 11.62
CA ARG A 67 -14.99 -7.08 13.05
C ARG A 67 -13.93 -8.13 13.43
N LYS A 68 -13.74 -9.14 12.59
CA LYS A 68 -12.65 -10.12 12.77
C LYS A 68 -11.27 -9.47 12.70
N LEU A 69 -11.08 -8.51 11.80
CA LEU A 69 -9.80 -7.81 11.63
C LEU A 69 -9.48 -6.89 12.81
N ILE A 70 -10.46 -6.11 13.30
CA ILE A 70 -10.29 -5.23 14.46
C ILE A 70 -10.07 -6.03 15.75
N GLU A 71 -10.74 -7.18 15.93
CA GLU A 71 -10.54 -8.07 17.07
C GLU A 71 -9.11 -8.60 17.13
N VAL A 72 -8.57 -9.04 15.99
CA VAL A 72 -7.19 -9.53 15.89
C VAL A 72 -6.17 -8.40 16.13
N LEU A 73 -6.48 -7.18 15.68
CA LEU A 73 -5.55 -6.05 15.78
C LEU A 73 -5.60 -5.31 17.12
N GLY A 74 -6.73 -5.35 17.83
CA GLY A 74 -6.90 -4.70 19.14
C GLY A 74 -6.62 -3.19 19.13
N THR A 75 -6.85 -2.51 18.01
CA THR A 75 -6.45 -1.11 17.80
C THR A 75 -7.65 -0.17 17.69
N LYS A 76 -7.47 1.11 18.03
CA LYS A 76 -8.45 2.17 17.74
C LYS A 76 -8.14 2.93 16.44
N ASN A 77 -6.98 2.68 15.84
CA ASN A 77 -6.51 3.37 14.64
C ASN A 77 -7.06 2.75 13.34
N LEU A 78 -8.06 1.89 13.43
CA LEU A 78 -8.68 1.23 12.28
C LEU A 78 -10.15 1.62 12.21
N HIS A 79 -10.55 2.25 11.11
CA HIS A 79 -11.90 2.71 10.85
C HIS A 79 -12.55 1.94 9.71
N HIS A 80 -13.87 1.80 9.75
CA HIS A 80 -14.65 1.13 8.71
C HIS A 80 -15.61 2.11 8.06
N LEU A 81 -15.49 2.25 6.75
CA LEU A 81 -16.51 2.83 5.89
C LEU A 81 -17.27 1.66 5.27
N SER A 82 -18.39 1.28 5.91
CA SER A 82 -19.24 0.19 5.44
C SER A 82 -20.12 0.67 4.29
N CYS A 83 -19.59 0.57 3.07
CA CYS A 83 -20.34 0.92 1.86
C CYS A 83 -19.95 0.02 0.68
N ASP A 84 -20.87 -0.09 -0.28
CA ASP A 84 -20.55 -0.70 -1.58
C ASP A 84 -19.84 0.34 -2.44
N TYR A 85 -18.57 0.09 -2.78
CA TYR A 85 -17.80 0.99 -3.62
C TYR A 85 -18.29 1.01 -5.07
N HIS A 86 -19.19 0.11 -5.49
CA HIS A 86 -19.84 0.19 -6.80
C HIS A 86 -20.89 1.31 -6.85
N ASP A 87 -21.42 1.74 -5.69
CA ASP A 87 -22.24 2.94 -5.57
C ASP A 87 -21.31 4.16 -5.40
N ILE A 88 -20.92 4.76 -6.52
CA ILE A 88 -19.92 5.83 -6.60
C ILE A 88 -20.38 7.09 -5.86
N GLU A 89 -21.67 7.44 -5.93
CA GLU A 89 -22.21 8.61 -5.25
C GLU A 89 -22.20 8.41 -3.74
N ASN A 90 -22.66 7.25 -3.26
CA ASN A 90 -22.59 6.93 -1.84
C ASN A 90 -21.14 6.86 -1.35
N LEU A 91 -20.22 6.24 -2.11
CA LEU A 91 -18.80 6.22 -1.77
C LEU A 91 -18.24 7.64 -1.58
N LYS A 92 -18.56 8.56 -2.50
CA LYS A 92 -18.12 9.95 -2.43
C LYS A 92 -18.64 10.65 -1.18
N ILE A 93 -19.92 10.46 -0.85
CA ILE A 93 -20.54 11.02 0.36
C ILE A 93 -19.86 10.46 1.62
N GLN A 94 -19.64 9.14 1.68
CA GLN A 94 -18.99 8.50 2.83
C GLN A 94 -17.55 9.00 3.03
N LEU A 95 -16.76 9.10 1.96
CA LEU A 95 -15.38 9.59 2.04
C LEU A 95 -15.33 11.07 2.43
N LYS A 96 -16.25 11.90 1.91
CA LYS A 96 -16.37 13.30 2.32
C LYS A 96 -16.64 13.42 3.82
N ASN A 97 -17.72 12.80 4.30
CA ASN A 97 -18.09 12.86 5.71
C ASN A 97 -16.97 12.32 6.61
N HIS A 98 -16.29 11.25 6.19
CA HIS A 98 -15.20 10.65 6.95
C HIS A 98 -13.99 11.58 7.05
N THR A 99 -13.60 12.22 5.93
CA THR A 99 -12.44 13.12 5.90
C THR A 99 -12.70 14.47 6.55
N GLU A 100 -13.95 14.92 6.62
CA GLU A 100 -14.34 16.07 7.45
C GLU A 100 -14.13 15.80 8.96
N ASN A 101 -14.25 14.54 9.39
CA ASN A 101 -14.12 14.15 10.79
C ASN A 101 -12.70 13.72 11.20
N ILE A 102 -12.01 12.95 10.34
CA ILE A 102 -10.69 12.34 10.65
C ILE A 102 -9.55 13.03 9.91
N GLY A 103 -9.86 13.75 8.83
CA GLY A 103 -8.88 14.37 7.94
C GLY A 103 -8.62 13.55 6.67
N PHE A 104 -8.06 14.22 5.68
CA PHE A 104 -7.71 13.66 4.37
C PHE A 104 -6.65 12.55 4.47
N PHE A 105 -6.67 11.64 3.50
CA PHE A 105 -5.72 10.53 3.44
C PHE A 105 -4.39 10.97 2.84
N ASP A 106 -3.28 10.60 3.45
CA ASP A 106 -1.96 10.84 2.89
C ASP A 106 -1.74 9.98 1.63
N PHE A 107 -2.22 8.74 1.65
CA PHE A 107 -2.39 7.94 0.43
C PHE A 107 -3.67 7.11 0.45
N SER A 108 -4.12 6.74 -0.74
CA SER A 108 -5.19 5.77 -0.96
C SER A 108 -4.67 4.54 -1.68
N LEU A 109 -5.00 3.34 -1.19
CA LEU A 109 -4.68 2.05 -1.80
C LEU A 109 -5.98 1.39 -2.27
N CYS A 110 -6.17 1.31 -3.57
CA CYS A 110 -7.38 0.79 -4.19
C CYS A 110 -7.11 -0.56 -4.84
N TRP A 111 -7.69 -1.63 -4.32
CA TRP A 111 -7.85 -2.88 -5.08
C TRP A 111 -9.33 -3.13 -5.35
N VAL A 112 -9.72 -2.82 -6.58
CA VAL A 112 -11.10 -2.84 -7.03
C VAL A 112 -11.13 -3.62 -8.33
N HIS A 113 -12.14 -4.47 -8.50
CA HIS A 113 -12.33 -5.19 -9.75
C HIS A 113 -13.08 -4.32 -10.78
N GLU A 114 -12.76 -4.50 -12.07
CA GLU A 114 -13.56 -3.96 -13.16
C GLU A 114 -15.05 -4.32 -13.00
N PRO A 115 -15.98 -3.46 -13.47
CA PRO A 115 -15.75 -2.25 -14.27
C PRO A 115 -15.55 -0.96 -13.45
N SER A 116 -15.68 -1.00 -12.13
CA SER A 116 -15.76 0.22 -11.31
C SER A 116 -14.40 0.79 -10.88
N GLU A 117 -13.29 0.11 -11.17
CA GLU A 117 -11.96 0.45 -10.67
C GLU A 117 -11.54 1.91 -10.93
N MET A 118 -11.77 2.45 -12.13
CA MET A 118 -11.35 3.80 -12.50
C MET A 118 -12.21 4.86 -11.81
N ASN A 119 -13.52 4.59 -11.65
CA ASN A 119 -14.42 5.50 -10.96
C ASN A 119 -14.13 5.54 -9.47
N VAL A 120 -13.89 4.37 -8.85
CA VAL A 120 -13.51 4.30 -7.43
C VAL A 120 -12.18 5.00 -7.17
N CYS A 121 -11.19 4.78 -8.04
CA CYS A 121 -9.91 5.49 -7.96
C CYS A 121 -10.06 7.00 -8.13
N SER A 122 -10.89 7.45 -9.09
CA SER A 122 -11.18 8.87 -9.32
C SER A 122 -11.90 9.54 -8.14
N VAL A 123 -12.75 8.81 -7.41
CA VAL A 123 -13.37 9.35 -6.19
C VAL A 123 -12.39 9.34 -5.02
N ALA A 124 -11.65 8.25 -4.80
CA ALA A 124 -10.70 8.14 -3.70
C ALA A 124 -9.60 9.23 -3.77
N VAL A 125 -9.15 9.56 -4.98
CA VAL A 125 -8.09 10.55 -5.18
C VAL A 125 -8.52 11.98 -4.83
N GLU A 126 -9.81 12.32 -4.90
CA GLU A 126 -10.34 13.63 -4.45
C GLU A 126 -10.08 13.87 -2.96
N PHE A 127 -9.93 12.80 -2.17
CA PHE A 127 -9.74 12.83 -0.72
C PHE A 127 -8.31 12.46 -0.29
N THR A 128 -7.39 12.40 -1.27
CA THR A 128 -5.99 11.98 -1.09
C THR A 128 -5.05 13.16 -1.24
N LYS A 129 -3.99 13.23 -0.43
CA LYS A 129 -3.01 14.33 -0.44
C LYS A 129 -1.80 14.06 -1.32
N ASN A 130 -1.19 12.86 -1.21
CA ASN A 130 0.14 12.62 -1.80
C ASN A 130 0.09 11.63 -2.95
N SER A 131 -0.43 10.43 -2.72
CA SER A 131 -0.33 9.35 -3.71
C SER A 131 -1.56 8.45 -3.77
N LEU A 132 -1.94 8.03 -4.97
CA LEU A 132 -2.94 7.00 -5.22
C LEU A 132 -2.24 5.73 -5.72
N TRP A 133 -2.41 4.64 -4.99
CA TRP A 133 -1.89 3.31 -5.30
C TRP A 133 -3.01 2.43 -5.85
N HIS A 134 -2.95 2.12 -7.14
CA HIS A 134 -3.95 1.30 -7.80
C HIS A 134 -3.43 -0.13 -8.01
N ILE A 135 -4.09 -1.09 -7.37
CA ILE A 135 -3.79 -2.52 -7.52
C ILE A 135 -4.68 -3.11 -8.61
N VAL A 136 -4.04 -3.70 -9.62
CA VAL A 136 -4.69 -4.26 -10.81
C VAL A 136 -4.24 -5.70 -11.04
N GLY A 137 -5.07 -6.48 -11.73
CA GLY A 137 -4.73 -7.84 -12.12
C GLY A 137 -3.74 -7.91 -13.30
N SER A 138 -3.16 -9.09 -13.51
CA SER A 138 -2.25 -9.39 -14.63
C SER A 138 -2.83 -9.10 -16.01
N SER A 139 -4.15 -9.04 -16.16
CA SER A 139 -4.82 -8.62 -17.41
C SER A 139 -4.37 -7.26 -17.93
N LEU A 140 -3.91 -6.36 -17.05
CA LEU A 140 -3.37 -5.07 -17.49
C LEU A 140 -1.99 -5.17 -18.16
N ALA A 141 -1.28 -6.28 -17.94
CA ALA A 141 -0.01 -6.59 -18.60
C ALA A 141 -0.19 -7.50 -19.81
N ASP A 142 -1.42 -7.70 -20.29
CA ASP A 142 -1.71 -8.46 -21.50
C ASP A 142 -0.99 -7.80 -22.70
N PRO A 143 -0.07 -8.49 -23.38
CA PRO A 143 0.68 -7.93 -24.50
C PRO A 143 -0.22 -7.55 -25.69
N SER A 144 -1.45 -8.08 -25.78
CA SER A 144 -2.44 -7.67 -26.79
C SER A 144 -3.12 -6.33 -26.47
N LYS A 145 -2.92 -5.78 -25.27
CA LYS A 145 -3.52 -4.53 -24.78
C LYS A 145 -2.45 -3.56 -24.22
N PRO A 146 -1.47 -3.13 -25.02
CA PRO A 146 -0.30 -2.39 -24.55
C PRO A 146 -0.63 -1.00 -23.97
N GLU A 147 -1.78 -0.44 -24.31
CA GLU A 147 -2.16 0.91 -23.87
C GLU A 147 -2.62 0.98 -22.41
N GLY A 148 -2.95 -0.16 -21.77
CA GLY A 148 -3.67 -0.19 -20.50
C GLY A 148 -3.01 0.58 -19.35
N ILE A 149 -1.69 0.49 -19.21
CA ILE A 149 -0.95 1.20 -18.14
C ILE A 149 -0.72 2.67 -18.52
N SER A 150 -0.21 2.92 -19.74
CA SER A 150 0.09 4.26 -20.24
C SER A 150 -1.14 5.17 -20.24
N HIS A 151 -2.30 4.63 -20.61
CA HIS A 151 -3.56 5.35 -20.58
C HIS A 151 -3.92 5.79 -19.15
N ARG A 152 -3.80 4.91 -18.16
CA ARG A 152 -4.10 5.27 -16.75
C ARG A 152 -3.13 6.29 -16.19
N LEU A 153 -1.83 6.10 -16.45
CA LEU A 153 -0.79 7.05 -16.05
C LEU A 153 -1.09 8.45 -16.62
N SER A 154 -1.43 8.54 -17.91
CA SER A 154 -1.76 9.81 -18.55
C SER A 154 -3.07 10.42 -18.02
N PHE A 155 -4.10 9.60 -17.79
CA PHE A 155 -5.38 10.04 -17.22
C PHE A 155 -5.18 10.68 -15.84
N PHE A 156 -4.54 9.98 -14.89
CA PHE A 156 -4.37 10.52 -13.54
C PHE A 156 -3.41 11.69 -13.51
N ARG A 157 -2.31 11.66 -14.28
CA ARG A 157 -1.40 12.80 -14.38
C ARG A 157 -2.10 14.07 -14.91
N LYS A 158 -3.02 13.92 -15.86
CA LYS A 158 -3.76 15.04 -16.44
C LYS A 158 -4.83 15.59 -15.49
N ASN A 159 -5.60 14.72 -14.85
CA ASN A 159 -6.75 15.13 -14.02
C ASN A 159 -6.38 15.44 -12.56
N HIS A 160 -5.29 14.86 -12.05
CA HIS A 160 -4.83 15.01 -10.67
C HIS A 160 -3.32 15.26 -10.61
N PRO A 161 -2.82 16.38 -11.18
CA PRO A 161 -1.38 16.62 -11.38
C PRO A 161 -0.56 16.71 -10.08
N ASN A 162 -1.21 16.96 -8.94
CA ASN A 162 -0.57 17.05 -7.62
C ASN A 162 -0.54 15.71 -6.88
N ILE A 163 -1.10 14.64 -7.47
CA ILE A 163 -1.15 13.32 -6.87
C ILE A 163 -0.27 12.36 -7.65
N GLU A 164 0.62 11.69 -6.93
CA GLU A 164 1.46 10.64 -7.49
C GLU A 164 0.62 9.39 -7.73
N TYR A 165 0.39 9.06 -8.99
CA TYR A 165 -0.31 7.84 -9.37
C TYR A 165 0.67 6.68 -9.51
N ARG A 166 0.48 5.65 -8.68
CA ARG A 166 1.29 4.45 -8.59
C ARG A 166 0.43 3.23 -8.97
N VAL A 167 1.00 2.27 -9.70
CA VAL A 167 0.29 1.06 -10.14
C VAL A 167 1.03 -0.18 -9.64
N ILE A 168 0.29 -1.08 -8.99
CA ILE A 168 0.77 -2.39 -8.57
C ILE A 168 0.03 -3.45 -9.40
N ILE A 169 0.77 -4.19 -10.21
CA ILE A 169 0.24 -5.26 -11.06
C ILE A 169 0.45 -6.60 -10.37
N LEU A 170 -0.64 -7.32 -10.11
CA LEU A 170 -0.61 -8.66 -9.56
C LEU A 170 -0.42 -9.69 -10.68
N GLY A 171 0.76 -10.30 -10.72
CA GLY A 171 1.12 -11.37 -11.63
C GLY A 171 0.75 -12.76 -11.11
N PHE A 172 1.55 -13.73 -11.50
CA PHE A 172 1.50 -15.12 -11.08
C PHE A 172 2.91 -15.62 -10.74
N VAL A 173 3.01 -16.82 -10.18
CA VAL A 173 4.28 -17.49 -9.89
C VAL A 173 4.42 -18.68 -10.80
N ILE A 174 5.53 -18.77 -11.54
CA ILE A 174 5.92 -19.98 -12.27
C ILE A 174 6.56 -20.92 -11.25
N ASP A 175 5.89 -22.02 -10.92
CA ASP A 175 6.37 -22.95 -9.89
C ASP A 175 7.13 -24.09 -10.56
N SER A 176 8.46 -24.00 -10.51
CA SER A 176 9.36 -25.03 -11.05
C SER A 176 9.24 -26.38 -10.34
N ARG A 177 8.59 -26.44 -9.18
CA ARG A 177 8.33 -27.68 -8.43
C ARG A 177 7.07 -28.39 -8.94
N LEU A 178 6.22 -27.71 -9.70
CA LEU A 178 5.09 -28.34 -10.38
C LEU A 178 5.57 -28.97 -11.69
N ASN A 179 5.17 -30.22 -11.93
CA ASN A 179 5.44 -30.88 -13.21
C ASN A 179 4.98 -29.97 -14.37
N PHE A 180 5.87 -29.77 -15.36
CA PHE A 180 5.65 -28.99 -16.60
C PHE A 180 5.69 -27.45 -16.49
N ASN A 181 6.46 -26.84 -15.58
CA ASN A 181 6.58 -25.36 -15.47
C ASN A 181 5.22 -24.67 -15.34
N LYS A 182 4.32 -25.24 -14.53
CA LYS A 182 2.98 -24.69 -14.34
C LYS A 182 3.02 -23.47 -13.43
N SER A 183 2.12 -22.53 -13.68
CA SER A 183 1.96 -21.35 -12.84
C SER A 183 0.82 -21.52 -11.85
N ARG A 184 0.90 -20.74 -10.77
CA ARG A 184 -0.19 -20.54 -9.81
C ARG A 184 -0.42 -19.06 -9.56
N TRP A 185 -1.60 -18.72 -9.08
CA TRP A 185 -1.86 -17.38 -8.55
C TRP A 185 -0.98 -17.09 -7.33
N LEU A 186 -0.73 -15.79 -7.11
CA LEU A 186 -0.11 -15.31 -5.88
C LEU A 186 -0.99 -15.68 -4.68
N SER A 187 -0.35 -16.07 -3.60
CA SER A 187 -0.98 -16.20 -2.29
C SER A 187 -1.25 -14.83 -1.67
N ASN A 188 -2.16 -14.77 -0.70
CA ASN A 188 -2.45 -13.52 0.03
C ASN A 188 -1.20 -12.94 0.71
N LEU A 189 -0.29 -13.81 1.17
CA LEU A 189 0.97 -13.41 1.77
C LEU A 189 1.88 -12.76 0.73
N GLU A 190 2.08 -13.41 -0.42
CA GLU A 190 2.90 -12.85 -1.52
C GLU A 190 2.35 -11.50 -2.03
N ILE A 191 1.02 -11.37 -2.09
CA ILE A 191 0.35 -10.10 -2.44
C ILE A 191 0.65 -9.03 -1.39
N SER A 192 0.40 -9.34 -0.10
CA SER A 192 0.59 -8.35 0.97
C SER A 192 2.05 -7.93 1.11
N ASP A 193 2.98 -8.87 1.08
CA ASP A 193 4.42 -8.60 1.20
C ASP A 193 4.94 -7.79 0.01
N GLY A 194 4.54 -8.17 -1.21
CA GLY A 194 4.90 -7.43 -2.41
C GLY A 194 4.36 -5.99 -2.40
N ILE A 195 3.13 -5.78 -1.91
CA ILE A 195 2.57 -4.43 -1.76
C ILE A 195 3.37 -3.63 -0.72
N ASN A 196 3.67 -4.22 0.44
CA ASN A 196 4.46 -3.54 1.47
C ASN A 196 5.85 -3.13 0.98
N VAL A 197 6.49 -3.95 0.13
CA VAL A 197 7.75 -3.61 -0.53
C VAL A 197 7.56 -2.46 -1.53
N ALA A 198 6.50 -2.49 -2.34
CA ALA A 198 6.19 -1.41 -3.28
C ALA A 198 5.97 -0.07 -2.58
N LEU A 199 5.16 -0.06 -1.50
CA LEU A 199 4.91 1.12 -0.67
C LEU A 199 6.17 1.67 -0.03
N LYS A 200 7.05 0.78 0.48
CA LYS A 200 8.29 1.19 1.15
C LYS A 200 9.29 1.83 0.18
N ASN A 201 9.36 1.34 -1.05
CA ASN A 201 10.33 1.78 -2.05
C ASN A 201 9.78 2.82 -3.03
N ASP A 202 8.52 3.24 -2.87
CA ASP A 202 7.84 4.22 -3.71
C ASP A 202 7.92 3.94 -5.23
N ILE A 203 7.64 2.69 -5.63
CA ILE A 203 7.78 2.25 -7.02
C ILE A 203 6.56 2.68 -7.85
N THR A 204 6.77 3.49 -8.89
CA THR A 204 5.70 4.00 -9.79
C THR A 204 4.86 2.90 -10.42
N VAL A 205 5.52 1.91 -11.02
CA VAL A 205 4.87 0.74 -11.62
C VAL A 205 5.60 -0.47 -11.10
N ASN A 206 4.92 -1.26 -10.27
CA ASN A 206 5.48 -2.45 -9.65
C ASN A 206 4.74 -3.70 -10.10
N ILE A 207 5.46 -4.77 -10.41
CA ILE A 207 4.87 -6.08 -10.68
C ILE A 207 5.18 -6.98 -9.48
N ILE A 208 4.16 -7.60 -8.90
CA ILE A 208 4.31 -8.64 -7.88
C ILE A 208 4.16 -9.99 -8.59
N GLY A 209 5.16 -10.87 -8.46
CA GLY A 209 5.24 -12.10 -9.25
C GLY A 209 5.78 -11.84 -10.66
N THR A 210 5.25 -12.55 -11.66
CA THR A 210 5.54 -12.32 -13.08
C THR A 210 4.25 -12.18 -13.90
N THR A 211 4.33 -11.43 -15.00
CA THR A 211 3.28 -11.34 -16.03
C THR A 211 3.69 -12.05 -17.32
N VAL A 212 4.95 -12.51 -17.39
CA VAL A 212 5.54 -13.16 -18.58
C VAL A 212 6.23 -14.48 -18.23
N PRO A 213 6.22 -15.46 -19.17
CA PRO A 213 5.52 -15.42 -20.46
C PRO A 213 3.99 -15.52 -20.29
N TRP A 214 3.25 -14.77 -21.11
CA TRP A 214 1.78 -14.70 -21.02
C TRP A 214 1.09 -16.06 -21.19
N SER A 215 1.69 -16.96 -21.99
CA SER A 215 1.21 -18.33 -22.19
C SER A 215 1.19 -19.18 -20.91
N LEU A 216 1.91 -18.78 -19.86
CA LEU A 216 1.91 -19.44 -18.56
C LEU A 216 0.97 -18.77 -17.56
N ARG A 217 0.20 -17.75 -17.94
CA ARG A 217 -0.81 -17.15 -17.05
C ARG A 217 -1.85 -18.22 -16.68
N PRO A 218 -2.16 -18.43 -15.38
CA PRO A 218 -3.19 -19.38 -15.00
C PRO A 218 -4.56 -19.04 -15.61
N GLY A 219 -5.29 -20.08 -16.01
CA GLY A 219 -6.70 -19.96 -16.38
C GLY A 219 -7.58 -19.66 -15.17
N PHE A 220 -8.80 -19.21 -15.43
CA PHE A 220 -9.89 -19.17 -14.46
C PHE A 220 -10.76 -20.42 -14.61
#